data_AF-A0A821QCE9-F1
#
_entry.id   AF-A0A821QCE9-F1
#
_cell.length_a   1.000
_cell.length_b   1.000
_cell.length_c   1.000
_cell.angle_alpha   90.00
_cell.angle_beta   90.00
_cell.angle_gamma   90.00
#
_symmetry.space_group_name_H-M   'P 1'
#
loop_
_entity.id
_entity.type
_entity.pdbx_description
1 polymer ?
#
loop_
_entity_poly.entity_id
_entity_poly.type
_entity_poly.pdbx_seq_one_letter_code
_entity_poly.pdbx_strand_id
1 'polypeptide(L)' 'VYARDILTGQSVRCDVIIDKIQTIEIVYTTTRLYLEDAPELFKLRAHDQHGSTFSSIEHFPYEWKLLNAAIVDEQ' A
#
# COMPACT_ATOMS: atom_id res chain seq x y z
N VAL A 1 -16.96 10.72 -7.59
CA VAL A 1 -16.05 10.43 -8.72
C VAL A 1 -16.84 9.62 -9.75
N TYR A 2 -16.50 9.63 -11.04
CA TYR A 2 -17.16 8.78 -12.04
C TYR A 2 -16.10 7.94 -12.76
N ALA A 3 -16.32 6.63 -12.84
CA ALA A 3 -15.49 5.75 -13.65
C ALA A 3 -16.21 5.46 -14.98
N ARG A 4 -15.48 5.51 -16.08
CA ARG A 4 -16.00 5.16 -17.41
C ARG A 4 -15.52 3.77 -17.79
N ASP A 5 -16.45 2.89 -18.09
CA ASP A 5 -16.16 1.62 -18.72
C ASP A 5 -15.81 1.87 -20.19
N ILE A 6 -14.61 1.47 -20.58
CA ILE A 6 -14.05 1.63 -21.93
C ILE A 6 -14.63 0.65 -22.96
N LEU A 7 -15.20 -0.48 -22.52
CA LEU A 7 -15.82 -1.47 -23.39
C LEU A 7 -17.29 -1.14 -23.65
N THR A 8 -18.01 -0.68 -22.63
CA THR A 8 -19.46 -0.40 -22.74
C THR A 8 -19.77 1.09 -22.94
N GLY A 9 -18.81 1.98 -22.70
CA GLY A 9 -18.98 3.43 -22.75
C GLY A 9 -19.81 3.99 -21.58
N GLN A 10 -20.28 3.13 -20.67
CA GLN A 10 -21.11 3.54 -19.55
C GLN A 10 -20.28 4.25 -18.48
N SER A 11 -20.84 5.30 -17.90
CA SER A 11 -20.22 6.02 -16.78
C SER A 11 -20.91 5.60 -15.49
N VAL A 12 -20.18 4.94 -14.60
CA VAL A 12 -20.66 4.50 -13.30
C VAL A 12 -20.29 5.53 -12.26
N ARG A 13 -21.23 5.88 -11.38
CA ARG A 13 -20.95 6.72 -10.23
C ARG A 13 -20.12 5.91 -9.24
N CYS A 14 -18.89 6.36 -9.01
CA CYS A 14 -18.03 5.80 -7.98
C CYS A 14 -18.09 6.74 -6.78
N ASP A 15 -18.81 6.30 -5.76
CA ASP A 15 -18.69 6.88 -4.44
C ASP A 15 -17.35 6.39 -3.86
N VAL A 16 -16.38 7.29 -3.77
CA VAL A 16 -15.08 7.02 -3.15
C VAL A 16 -15.22 7.45 -1.70
N ILE A 17 -15.26 6.47 -0.80
CA ILE A 17 -15.26 6.73 0.64
C ILE A 17 -13.80 6.86 1.07
N ILE A 18 -13.39 8.07 1.41
CA ILE A 18 -12.08 8.32 2.02
C ILE A 18 -12.28 8.17 3.52
N ASP A 19 -12.14 6.94 4.03
CA ASP A 19 -12.00 6.73 5.47
C ASP A 19 -10.54 6.97 5.90
N LYS A 20 -10.31 7.10 7.20
CA LYS A 20 -8.96 7.27 7.77
C LYS A 20 -8.20 5.94 7.73
N ILE A 21 -6.94 6.00 7.32
CA ILE A 21 -6.03 4.85 7.46
C ILE A 21 -5.76 4.63 8.95
N GLN A 22 -6.17 3.48 9.48
CA GLN A 22 -5.94 3.11 10.86
C GLN A 22 -4.62 2.33 11.03
N THR A 23 -4.28 1.47 10.06
CA THR A 23 -3.07 0.66 10.09
C THR A 23 -2.45 0.51 8.70
N ILE A 24 -1.13 0.44 8.61
CA ILE A 24 -0.36 0.14 7.39
C ILE A 24 0.54 -1.07 7.67
N GLU A 25 0.53 -2.05 6.77
CA GLU A 25 1.39 -3.24 6.82
C GLU A 25 2.23 -3.38 5.55
N ILE A 26 3.41 -3.98 5.70
CA ILE A 26 4.28 -4.36 4.57
C ILE A 26 3.95 -5.80 4.21
N VAL A 27 3.43 -5.99 3.01
CA VAL A 27 3.14 -7.30 2.43
C VAL A 27 4.28 -7.67 1.49
N TYR A 28 4.83 -8.87 1.68
CA TYR A 28 5.92 -9.38 0.87
C TYR A 28 5.60 -10.77 0.34
N THR A 29 6.09 -11.05 -0.86
CA THR A 29 6.01 -12.38 -1.49
C THR A 29 7.34 -13.13 -1.44
N THR A 30 8.45 -12.43 -1.14
CA THR A 30 9.78 -13.04 -0.94
C THR A 30 10.39 -12.63 0.40
N THR A 31 11.01 -13.58 1.09
CA THR A 31 11.65 -13.38 2.40
C THR A 31 13.14 -13.02 2.28
N ARG A 32 13.70 -13.05 1.06
CA ARG A 32 15.11 -12.73 0.79
C ARG A 32 15.16 -11.64 -0.27
N LEU A 33 15.88 -10.57 0.05
CA LEU A 33 16.17 -9.48 -0.86
C LEU A 33 17.65 -9.58 -1.25
N TYR A 34 17.92 -9.83 -2.53
CA TYR A 34 19.28 -9.83 -3.07
C TYR A 34 19.63 -8.41 -3.52
N LEU A 35 20.88 -7.98 -3.27
CA LEU A 35 21.32 -6.58 -3.49
C LEU A 35 21.24 -6.16 -4.97
N GLU A 36 21.25 -7.14 -5.85
CA GLU A 36 21.25 -6.99 -7.31
C GLU A 36 19.85 -7.09 -7.94
N ASP A 37 18.83 -7.42 -7.14
CA ASP A 37 17.43 -7.39 -7.54
C ASP A 37 16.74 -6.14 -6.99
N ALA A 38 15.95 -5.47 -7.84
CA ALA A 38 15.04 -4.45 -7.37
C ALA A 38 14.03 -5.08 -6.38
N PRO A 39 13.61 -4.37 -5.31
CA PRO A 39 12.59 -4.84 -4.39
C PRO A 39 11.21 -4.86 -5.06
N GLU A 40 11.02 -5.68 -6.10
CA GLU A 40 9.77 -5.81 -6.85
C GLU A 40 8.62 -6.43 -6.04
N LEU A 41 8.84 -6.78 -4.76
CA LEU A 41 7.94 -7.65 -4.01
C LEU A 41 7.45 -7.07 -2.68
N PHE A 42 7.81 -5.83 -2.32
CA PHE A 42 7.20 -5.15 -1.16
C PHE A 42 6.02 -4.30 -1.60
N LYS A 43 4.84 -4.63 -1.10
CA LYS A 43 3.62 -3.85 -1.28
C LYS A 43 3.18 -3.33 0.08
N LEU A 44 2.74 -2.09 0.13
CA LEU A 44 2.04 -1.61 1.30
C LEU A 44 0.58 -2.05 1.22
N ARG A 45 -0.04 -2.32 2.36
CA ARG A 45 -1.49 -2.47 2.48
C ARG A 45 -1.98 -1.63 3.66
N ALA A 46 -3.03 -0.86 3.44
CA ALA A 46 -3.66 -0.07 4.49
C ALA A 46 -5.04 -0.63 4.82
N HIS A 47 -5.43 -0.51 6.09
CA HIS A 47 -6.75 -0.91 6.58
C HIS A 47 -7.44 0.23 7.34
N ASP A 48 -8.77 0.27 7.26
CA ASP A 48 -9.62 1.19 8.03
C ASP A 48 -9.87 0.67 9.45
N GLN A 49 -10.66 1.41 10.23
CA GLN A 49 -11.07 1.02 11.60
C GLN A 49 -11.89 -0.28 11.67
N HIS A 50 -12.48 -0.72 10.55
CA HIS A 50 -13.29 -1.92 10.42
C HIS A 50 -12.48 -3.11 9.87
N GLY A 51 -11.21 -2.90 9.49
CA GLY A 51 -10.35 -3.90 8.87
C GLY A 51 -10.53 -4.06 7.37
N SER A 52 -11.23 -3.13 6.70
CA SER A 52 -11.35 -3.14 5.24
C SER A 52 -10.06 -2.65 4.60
N THR A 53 -9.62 -3.33 3.54
CA THR A 53 -8.41 -2.96 2.81
C THR A 53 -8.67 -1.80 1.84
N PHE A 54 -7.82 -0.77 1.89
CA PHE A 54 -7.84 0.31 0.92
C PHE A 54 -7.42 -0.20 -0.47
N SER A 55 -8.17 0.18 -1.50
CA SER A 55 -7.96 -0.29 -2.88
C SER A 55 -6.74 0.34 -3.57
N SER A 56 -6.30 1.52 -3.14
CA SER A 56 -5.08 2.16 -3.61
C SER A 56 -4.48 3.05 -2.53
N ILE A 57 -3.18 2.89 -2.29
CA ILE A 57 -2.35 3.79 -1.47
C ILE A 57 -1.16 4.33 -2.25
N GLU A 58 -1.13 4.11 -3.57
CA GLU A 58 -0.02 4.46 -4.45
C GLU A 58 0.21 5.97 -4.57
N HIS A 59 -0.79 6.77 -4.18
CA HIS A 59 -0.73 8.23 -4.21
C HIS A 59 -0.25 8.85 -2.90
N PHE A 60 0.02 8.04 -1.87
CA PHE A 60 0.66 8.53 -0.65
C PHE A 60 2.18 8.49 -0.83
N PRO A 61 2.90 9.60 -0.62
CA PRO A 61 4.36 9.58 -0.67
C PRO A 61 4.90 8.76 0.51
N TYR A 62 5.76 7.78 0.23
CA TYR A 62 6.47 7.00 1.25
C TYR A 62 7.92 6.74 0.84
N GLU A 63 8.77 6.49 1.84
CA GLU A 63 10.18 6.19 1.67
C GLU A 63 10.49 4.85 2.36
N TRP A 64 11.19 3.95 1.65
CA TRP A 64 11.71 2.72 2.26
C TRP A 64 13.02 3.02 2.96
N LYS A 65 13.13 2.62 4.24
CA LYS A 65 14.38 2.70 5.01
C LYS A 65 14.79 1.31 5.45
N LEU A 66 15.99 0.89 5.05
CA LEU A 66 16.61 -0.30 5.58
C LEU A 66 17.23 0.05 6.94
N LEU A 67 16.65 -0.46 8.02
CA LEU A 67 17.20 -0.31 9.35
C LEU A 67 18.05 -1.54 9.69
N ASN A 68 19.26 -1.32 10.15
CA ASN A 68 20.07 -2.39 10.71
C ASN A 68 19.56 -2.72 12.11
N ALA A 69 19.21 -3.98 12.37
CA ALA A 69 18.75 -4.44 13.69
C ALA A 69 19.79 -4.24 14.80
N ALA A 70 21.04 -3.92 14.47
CA ALA A 70 22.07 -3.53 15.44
C ALA A 70 21.90 -2.11 16.02
N ILE A 71 20.88 -1.34 15.60
CA ILE A 71 20.53 -0.05 16.19
C ILE A 71 19.11 -0.12 16.75
N VAL A 72 18.90 -1.01 17.72
CA VAL A 72 17.93 -0.76 18.79
C VAL A 72 18.79 -0.59 20.03
N ASP A 73 19.31 0.62 20.19
CA ASP A 73 19.98 1.02 21.43
C ASP A 73 18.88 1.20 22.47
N GLU A 74 18.94 0.43 23.56
CA GLU A 74 18.09 0.61 24.74
C GLU A 74 18.49 1.93 25.43
N GLN A 75 17.72 3.00 25.22
CA GLN A 75 17.68 4.18 26.09
C GLN A 75 16.24 4.69 26.22
#